data_AF-A0A1G6U2Z0-F1
#
_entry.id   AF-A0A1G6U2Z0-F1
#
_cell.length_a   1.000
_cell.length_b   1.000
_cell.length_c   1.000
_cell.angle_alpha   90.00
_cell.angle_beta   90.00
_cell.angle_gamma   90.00
#
_symmetry.space_group_name_H-M   'P 1'
#
loop_
_entity.id
_entity.type
_entity.pdbx_description
1 polymer ?
#
loop_
_entity_poly.entity_id
_entity_poly.type
_entity_poly.pdbx_seq_one_letter_code
_entity_poly.pdbx_strand_id
1 'polypeptide(L)'
;MTVFVDRGGLELVSSDPHHDAWQVDLDRIELDVIRAERALENGSELRTDAWDLPGNHGTIPAELRERAEGILARQHSVMERIAEQLGITLRHQGLLDRVGLSSSLSNVPVYLDVSA
;
A
#
# COMPACT_ATOMS: atom_id res chain seq x y z
N MET A 1 35.31 -15.32 42.70
CA MET A 1 36.47 -14.44 42.96
C MET A 1 36.47 -13.37 41.88
N THR A 2 36.12 -12.15 42.28
CA THR A 2 36.01 -10.95 41.45
C THR A 2 37.38 -10.46 41.00
N VAL A 3 37.50 -10.01 39.75
CA VAL A 3 38.42 -8.92 39.38
C VAL A 3 37.71 -8.02 38.36
N PHE A 4 37.76 -6.72 38.64
CA PHE A 4 37.06 -5.61 37.99
C PHE A 4 38.11 -4.71 37.29
N VAL A 5 37.76 -4.19 36.09
CA VAL A 5 38.20 -2.90 35.47
C VAL A 5 39.56 -2.91 34.73
N ASP A 6 39.75 -2.40 33.49
CA ASP A 6 39.26 -1.13 32.91
C ASP A 6 39.36 -1.01 31.36
N ARG A 7 38.63 0.01 30.84
CA ARG A 7 38.87 0.87 29.65
C ARG A 7 38.80 0.32 28.23
N GLY A 8 37.65 0.56 27.56
CA GLY A 8 37.64 0.76 26.11
C GLY A 8 36.36 0.35 25.38
N GLY A 9 35.22 0.93 25.78
CA GLY A 9 34.06 1.26 24.92
C GLY A 9 33.85 0.43 23.64
N LEU A 10 33.48 -0.83 23.80
CA LEU A 10 32.61 -1.50 22.83
C LEU A 10 31.37 -1.88 23.62
N GLU A 11 30.47 -0.92 23.80
CA GLU A 11 29.04 -1.26 23.83
C GLU A 11 28.77 -1.92 22.49
N LEU A 12 29.01 -3.23 22.45
CA LEU A 12 28.23 -4.11 21.60
C LEU A 12 26.80 -3.74 21.96
N VAL A 13 26.17 -2.89 21.15
CA VAL A 13 24.73 -2.71 21.15
C VAL A 13 24.19 -4.11 20.93
N SER A 14 24.00 -4.85 22.01
CA SER A 14 23.19 -6.05 22.02
C SER A 14 21.80 -5.51 21.86
N SER A 15 21.43 -5.18 20.61
CA SER A 15 20.05 -4.87 20.28
C SER A 15 19.20 -5.98 20.87
N ASP A 16 18.14 -5.59 21.55
CA ASP A 16 17.19 -6.55 22.06
C ASP A 16 16.68 -7.38 20.86
N PRO A 17 16.81 -8.72 20.85
CA PRO A 17 16.35 -9.54 19.73
C PRO A 17 14.88 -9.30 19.38
N HIS A 18 14.10 -8.80 20.34
CA HIS A 18 12.74 -8.32 20.16
C HIS A 18 12.64 -7.06 19.30
N HIS A 19 13.49 -6.07 19.57
CA HIS A 19 13.56 -4.82 18.83
C HIS A 19 13.96 -5.08 17.38
N ASP A 20 14.99 -5.91 17.17
CA ASP A 20 15.46 -6.26 15.83
C ASP A 20 14.38 -6.98 15.01
N ALA A 21 13.61 -7.88 15.64
CA ALA A 21 12.49 -8.53 14.96
C ALA A 21 11.41 -7.54 14.52
N TRP A 22 11.06 -6.58 15.39
CA TRP A 22 10.13 -5.50 15.02
C TRP A 22 10.66 -4.60 13.91
N GLN A 23 11.97 -4.33 13.87
CA GLN A 23 12.56 -3.57 12.78
C GLN A 23 12.40 -4.28 11.45
N VAL A 24 12.71 -5.59 11.38
CA VAL A 24 12.57 -6.38 10.15
C VAL A 24 11.12 -6.41 9.66
N ASP A 25 10.16 -6.60 10.57
CA ASP A 25 8.74 -6.62 10.20
C ASP A 25 8.26 -5.25 9.72
N LEU A 26 8.63 -4.17 10.41
CA LEU A 26 8.28 -2.81 9.98
C LEU A 26 8.94 -2.45 8.63
N ASP A 27 10.18 -2.90 8.38
CA ASP A 27 10.86 -2.74 7.09
C ASP A 27 10.08 -3.42 5.97
N ARG A 28 9.64 -4.67 6.18
CA ARG A 28 8.84 -5.41 5.20
C ARG A 28 7.51 -4.71 4.92
N ILE A 29 6.79 -4.29 5.96
CA ILE A 29 5.51 -3.58 5.82
C ILE A 29 5.73 -2.26 5.08
N GLU A 30 6.77 -1.50 5.41
CA GLU A 30 7.06 -0.23 4.76
C GLU A 30 7.37 -0.40 3.27
N LEU A 31 8.12 -1.44 2.90
CA LEU A 31 8.38 -1.77 1.50
C LEU A 31 7.10 -2.07 0.73
N ASP A 32 6.16 -2.81 1.33
CA ASP A 32 4.87 -3.11 0.70
C ASP A 32 4.00 -1.86 0.53
N VAL A 33 4.03 -0.93 1.49
CA VAL A 33 3.36 0.38 1.35
C VAL A 33 3.95 1.18 0.20
N ILE A 34 5.28 1.27 0.11
CA ILE A 34 5.95 1.99 -0.98
C ILE A 34 5.61 1.37 -2.35
N ARG A 35 5.55 0.04 -2.44
CA ARG A 35 5.12 -0.66 -3.66
C ARG A 35 3.69 -0.30 -4.03
N ALA A 36 2.78 -0.25 -3.06
CA ALA A 36 1.39 0.09 -3.27
C ALA A 36 1.20 1.54 -3.73
N GLU A 37 1.87 2.49 -3.07
CA GLU A 37 1.87 3.90 -3.46
C GLU A 37 2.34 4.08 -4.90
N ARG A 38 3.46 3.43 -5.27
CA ARG A 38 3.99 3.48 -6.65
C ARG A 38 3.05 2.83 -7.66
N ALA A 39 2.38 1.73 -7.31
CA ALA A 39 1.43 1.10 -8.21
C ALA A 39 0.26 2.04 -8.51
N LEU A 40 -0.25 2.73 -7.48
CA LEU A 40 -1.33 3.72 -7.63
C LEU A 40 -0.90 4.95 -8.45
N GLU A 41 0.32 5.45 -8.24
CA GLU A 41 0.85 6.59 -9.00
C GLU A 41 1.04 6.27 -10.48
N ASN A 42 1.52 5.07 -10.80
CA ASN A 42 1.79 4.65 -12.17
C ASN A 42 0.56 4.02 -12.86
N GLY A 43 -0.55 3.80 -12.14
CA GLY A 43 -1.71 3.06 -12.65
C GLY A 43 -1.39 1.60 -13.01
N SER A 44 -0.37 1.03 -12.38
CA SER A 44 0.07 -0.34 -12.61
C SER A 44 -0.70 -1.32 -11.72
N GLU A 45 -0.74 -2.59 -12.13
CA GLU A 45 -1.24 -3.67 -11.29
C GLU A 45 -0.47 -3.73 -9.96
N LEU A 46 -1.22 -3.77 -8.85
CA LEU A 46 -0.65 -3.97 -7.52
C LEU A 46 -0.23 -5.44 -7.38
N ARG A 47 1.07 -5.68 -7.32
CA ARG A 47 1.63 -7.00 -7.00
C ARG A 47 2.18 -6.97 -5.57
N THR A 48 1.39 -7.48 -4.65
CA THR A 48 1.80 -7.74 -3.27
C THR A 48 2.08 -9.23 -3.10
N ASP A 49 3.16 -9.55 -2.39
CA ASP A 49 3.40 -10.91 -1.92
C ASP A 49 2.24 -11.35 -1.00
N ALA A 50 2.06 -12.67 -0.84
CA ALA A 50 1.07 -13.16 0.11
C ALA A 50 1.39 -12.61 1.51
N TRP A 51 0.41 -11.96 2.13
CA TRP A 51 0.55 -11.41 3.47
C TRP A 51 0.86 -12.54 4.45
N ASP A 52 2.01 -12.44 5.12
CA ASP A 52 2.39 -13.32 6.21
C ASP A 52 2.18 -12.56 7.51
N LEU A 53 1.47 -13.17 8.45
CA LEU A 53 1.22 -12.52 9.73
C LEU A 53 2.56 -12.39 10.47
N PRO A 54 2.97 -11.17 10.88
CA PRO A 54 4.20 -11.00 11.64
C PRO A 54 4.18 -11.89 12.88
N GLY A 55 5.36 -12.36 13.29
CA GLY A 55 5.49 -13.20 14.46
C GLY A 55 4.93 -12.50 15.70
N ASN A 56 4.50 -13.26 16.71
CA ASN A 56 4.14 -12.66 17.99
C ASN A 56 5.41 -12.20 18.71
N HIS A 57 5.94 -11.05 18.30
CA HIS A 57 7.10 -10.44 18.92
C HIS A 57 6.72 -9.87 20.28
N GLY A 58 5.49 -9.39 20.48
CA GLY A 58 5.03 -8.78 21.74
C GLY A 58 4.64 -7.32 21.51
N THR A 59 4.77 -6.44 22.50
CA THR A 59 4.42 -5.02 22.32
C THR A 59 5.51 -4.27 21.55
N ILE A 60 5.13 -3.42 20.59
CA ILE A 60 6.09 -2.60 19.83
C ILE A 60 6.95 -1.73 20.78
N PRO A 61 8.29 -1.74 20.64
CA PRO A 61 9.20 -0.86 21.39
C PRO A 61 8.86 0.63 21.23
N ALA A 62 9.08 1.43 22.27
CA ALA A 62 8.66 2.83 22.28
C ALA A 62 9.36 3.67 21.19
N GLU A 63 10.58 3.32 20.87
CA GLU A 63 11.44 3.94 19.86
C GLU A 63 10.93 3.69 18.43
N LEU A 64 10.23 2.58 18.21
CA LEU A 64 9.66 2.21 16.90
C LEU A 64 8.21 2.67 16.74
N ARG A 65 7.60 3.19 17.80
CA ARG A 65 6.19 3.61 17.80
C ARG A 65 5.88 4.69 16.77
N GLU A 66 6.67 5.76 16.75
CA GLU A 66 6.48 6.87 15.81
C GLU A 66 6.56 6.38 14.36
N ARG A 67 7.52 5.50 14.07
CA ARG A 67 7.66 4.88 12.74
C ARG A 67 6.45 4.03 12.39
N ALA A 68 6.00 3.16 13.29
CA ALA A 68 4.84 2.31 13.07
C ALA A 68 3.55 3.12 12.82
N GLU A 69 3.34 4.20 13.58
CA GLU A 69 2.22 5.12 13.40
C GLU A 69 2.30 5.84 12.05
N GLY A 70 3.49 6.26 11.62
CA GLY A 70 3.71 6.86 10.29
C GLY A 70 3.40 5.89 9.15
N ILE A 71 3.80 4.61 9.27
CA ILE A 71 3.47 3.57 8.30
C ILE A 71 1.95 3.34 8.25
N LEU A 72 1.28 3.25 9.40
CA LEU A 72 -0.16 3.05 9.47
C LEU A 72 -0.94 4.21 8.82
N ALA A 73 -0.53 5.45 9.06
CA ALA A 73 -1.14 6.62 8.43
C ALA A 73 -1.05 6.56 6.89
N ARG A 74 0.10 6.15 6.36
CA ARG A 74 0.29 5.96 4.91
C ARG A 74 -0.56 4.82 4.36
N GLN A 75 -0.67 3.71 5.09
CA GLN A 75 -1.57 2.61 4.72
C GLN A 75 -3.02 3.08 4.60
N HIS A 76 -3.51 3.88 5.55
CA HIS A 76 -4.86 4.45 5.48
C HIS A 76 -5.05 5.34 4.24
N SER A 77 -4.09 6.22 3.97
CA SER A 77 -4.14 7.08 2.77
C SER A 77 -4.15 6.27 1.47
N VAL A 78 -3.35 5.20 1.37
CA VAL A 78 -3.35 4.28 0.22
C VAL A 78 -4.72 3.62 0.06
N MET A 79 -5.34 3.13 1.15
CA MET A 79 -6.66 2.51 1.10
C MET A 79 -7.75 3.49 0.65
N GLU A 80 -7.73 4.74 1.14
CA GLU A 80 -8.66 5.78 0.72
C GLU A 80 -8.55 6.06 -0.79
N ARG A 81 -7.32 6.17 -1.31
CA ARG A 81 -7.07 6.38 -2.75
C ARG A 81 -7.55 5.22 -3.60
N ILE A 82 -7.33 3.97 -3.15
CA ILE A 82 -7.84 2.77 -3.83
C ILE A 82 -9.37 2.81 -3.89
N ALA A 83 -10.03 3.13 -2.78
CA ALA A 83 -11.49 3.20 -2.71
C ALA A 83 -12.05 4.29 -3.65
N GLU A 84 -11.39 5.45 -3.72
CA GLU A 84 -11.76 6.53 -4.63
C GLU A 84 -11.65 6.11 -6.10
N GLN A 85 -10.53 5.51 -6.49
CA GLN A 85 -10.30 5.03 -7.86
C GLN A 85 -11.30 3.93 -8.25
N LEU A 86 -11.62 3.02 -7.34
CA LEU A 86 -12.66 2.00 -7.56
C LEU A 86 -14.02 2.66 -7.77
N GLY A 87 -14.37 3.66 -6.95
CA GLY A 87 -15.60 4.43 -7.08
C GLY A 87 -15.74 5.13 -8.44
N ILE A 88 -14.66 5.74 -8.94
CA ILE A 88 -14.61 6.36 -10.27
C ILE A 88 -14.80 5.30 -11.37
N THR A 89 -14.10 4.17 -11.27
CA THR A 89 -14.16 3.07 -12.24
C THR A 89 -15.57 2.50 -12.36
N LEU A 90 -16.23 2.25 -11.22
CA LEU A 90 -17.61 1.75 -11.19
C LEU A 90 -18.60 2.75 -11.81
N ARG A 91 -18.43 4.06 -11.58
CA ARG A 91 -19.26 5.09 -12.24
C ARG A 91 -19.05 5.10 -13.75
N HIS A 92 -17.81 4.99 -14.22
CA HIS A 92 -17.51 4.93 -15.65
C HIS A 92 -18.16 3.71 -16.30
N GLN A 93 -18.11 2.54 -15.66
CA GLN A 93 -18.81 1.34 -16.15
C GLN A 93 -20.32 1.55 -16.24
N GLY A 94 -20.94 2.17 -15.23
CA GLY A 94 -22.38 2.48 -15.26
C GLY A 94 -22.78 3.48 -16.35
N LEU A 95 -21.92 4.44 -16.70
CA LEU A 95 -22.16 5.35 -17.82
C LEU A 95 -22.04 4.62 -19.17
N LEU A 96 -21.03 3.79 -19.34
CA LEU A 96 -20.84 2.99 -20.56
C LEU A 96 -22.00 2.04 -20.80
N ASP A 97 -22.52 1.38 -19.76
CA ASP A 97 -23.67 0.50 -19.85
C ASP A 97 -24.93 1.26 -20.34
N ARG A 98 -25.18 2.46 -19.79
CA ARG A 98 -26.29 3.33 -20.22
C ARG A 98 -26.15 3.83 -21.66
N VAL A 99 -24.94 4.20 -22.08
CA VAL A 99 -24.67 4.65 -23.46
C VAL A 99 -24.76 3.48 -24.45
N GLY A 100 -24.31 2.28 -24.08
CA GLY A 100 -24.46 1.08 -24.89
C GLY A 100 -25.93 0.71 -25.13
N LEU A 101 -26.75 0.77 -24.08
CA LEU A 101 -28.20 0.57 -24.18
C LEU A 101 -28.89 1.65 -25.02
N SER A 102 -28.49 2.92 -24.88
CA SER A 102 -29.07 4.01 -25.68
C SER A 102 -28.60 3.99 -27.14
N SER A 103 -27.34 3.63 -27.41
CA SER A 103 -26.81 3.51 -28.78
C SER A 103 -27.44 2.33 -29.52
N SER A 104 -27.78 1.24 -28.83
CA SER A 104 -28.51 0.11 -29.42
C SER A 104 -29.91 0.50 -29.93
N LEU A 105 -30.53 1.57 -29.40
CA LEU A 105 -31.83 2.06 -29.85
C LEU A 105 -31.73 3.11 -30.98
N SER A 106 -30.55 3.69 -31.20
CA SER A 106 -30.29 4.71 -32.23
C SER A 106 -29.42 4.23 -33.39
N ASN A 107 -29.02 2.95 -33.40
CA ASN A 107 -28.13 2.36 -34.41
C ASN A 107 -28.85 2.00 -35.73
N VAL A 108 -29.69 2.89 -36.25
CA VAL A 108 -30.05 2.87 -37.67
C VAL A 108 -29.19 3.93 -38.35
N PRO A 109 -28.11 3.56 -39.06
CA PRO A 109 -27.32 4.54 -39.80
C PRO A 109 -28.20 5.18 -40.88
N VAL A 110 -28.48 6.48 -40.74
CA VAL A 110 -29.17 7.29 -41.74
C VAL A 110 -28.12 7.88 -42.66
N TYR A 111 -28.04 7.35 -43.88
CA TYR A 111 -27.17 7.89 -44.93
C TYR A 111 -27.87 9.07 -45.60
N LEU A 112 -27.26 10.24 -45.54
CA LEU A 112 -27.70 11.44 -46.25
C LEU A 112 -27.08 11.42 -47.65
N ASP A 113 -27.90 11.17 -48.68
CA ASP A 113 -27.47 11.27 -50.06
C ASP A 113 -27.41 12.75 -50.45
N VAL A 114 -26.19 13.25 -50.65
CA VAL A 114 -25.94 14.60 -51.14
C VAL A 114 -25.84 14.55 -52.66
N SER A 115 -26.94 14.86 -53.33
CA SER A 115 -26.94 15.10 -54.78
C SER A 115 -26.22 16.42 -55.09
N ALA A 116 -25.20 16.34 -55.94
CA ALA A 116 -24.37 17.47 -56.39
C ALA A 116 -25.12 18.46 -57.30
#